data_AF-A0A843TWF0-F1
#
_entry.id   AF-A0A843TWF0-F1
#
_cell.length_a   1.000
_cell.length_b   1.000
_cell.length_c   1.000
_cell.angle_alpha   90.00
_cell.angle_beta   90.00
_cell.angle_gamma   90.00
#
_symmetry.space_group_name_H-M   'P 1'
#
loop_
_entity.id
_entity.type
_entity.pdbx_description
1 polymer ?
#
loop_
_entity_poly.entity_id
_entity_poly.type
_entity_poly.pdbx_seq_one_letter_code
_entity_poly.pdbx_strand_id
1 'polypeptide(L)' 'MQVEKFLRLQPPTYSGGPNPDTAEHWVHEIERVFTIMRCPAADRVVLAAYQLRGFALEWWRLKMQTTFAGRTEETIT' A
#
# COMPACT_ATOMS: atom_id res chain seq x y z
N MET A 1 15.30 6.06 8.09
CA MET A 1 14.63 5.03 7.28
C MET A 1 13.33 5.60 6.69
N GLN A 2 12.90 5.16 5.51
CA GLN A 2 11.68 5.68 4.86
C GLN A 2 10.42 5.46 5.70
N VAL A 3 10.32 4.29 6.34
CA VAL A 3 9.22 3.94 7.26
C VAL A 3 9.10 4.93 8.43
N GLU A 4 10.21 5.27 9.08
CA GLU A 4 10.19 6.18 10.23
C GLU A 4 9.71 7.60 9.86
N LYS A 5 10.18 8.14 8.73
CA LYS A 5 9.73 9.43 8.22
C LYS A 5 8.24 9.40 7.85
N PHE A 6 7.80 8.31 7.23
CA PHE A 6 6.41 8.09 6.85
C PHE A 6 5.50 8.09 8.08
N LEU A 7 5.83 7.30 9.11
CA LEU A 7 5.01 7.20 10.33
C LEU A 7 4.99 8.50 11.15
N ARG A 8 6.08 9.28 11.14
CA ARG A 8 6.12 10.62 11.78
C ARG A 8 5.13 11.60 11.16
N LEU A 9 4.77 11.42 9.88
CA LEU A 9 3.77 12.24 9.19
C LEU A 9 2.33 11.76 9.44
N GLN A 10 2.13 10.73 10.26
CA GLN A 10 0.82 10.19 10.65
C GLN A 10 -0.09 9.93 9.44
N PRO A 11 0.31 9.04 8.52
CA PRO A 11 -0.46 8.80 7.31
C PRO A 11 -1.81 8.16 7.68
N PRO A 12 -2.89 8.47 6.95
CA PRO A 12 -4.21 7.91 7.26
C PRO A 12 -4.24 6.40 6.98
N THR A 13 -5.07 5.68 7.73
CA THR A 13 -5.36 4.27 7.50
C THR A 13 -6.60 4.09 6.64
N TYR A 14 -6.71 2.94 5.98
CA TYR A 14 -7.90 2.60 5.19
C TYR A 14 -8.34 1.16 5.45
N SER A 15 -9.58 1.01 5.92
CA SER A 15 -10.15 -0.31 6.27
C SER A 15 -10.93 -0.95 5.12
N GLY A 16 -11.11 -0.25 3.99
CA GLY A 16 -12.03 -0.64 2.93
C GLY A 16 -13.42 0.00 3.10
N GLY A 17 -14.26 -0.14 2.08
CA GLY A 17 -15.63 0.36 2.10
C GLY A 17 -16.26 0.35 0.70
N PRO A 18 -17.59 0.48 0.59
CA PRO A 18 -18.28 0.51 -0.69
C PRO A 18 -18.21 1.87 -1.40
N ASN A 19 -17.84 2.93 -0.68
CA ASN A 19 -17.76 4.28 -1.23
C ASN A 19 -16.41 4.49 -1.95
N PRO A 20 -16.38 4.73 -3.27
CA PRO A 20 -15.14 5.01 -4.00
C PRO A 20 -14.46 6.31 -3.54
N ASP A 21 -15.23 7.32 -3.12
CA ASP A 21 -14.69 8.64 -2.73
C ASP A 21 -13.78 8.53 -1.51
N THR A 22 -14.07 7.61 -0.58
CA THR A 22 -13.22 7.40 0.60
C THR A 22 -11.90 6.74 0.24
N ALA A 23 -11.89 5.88 -0.78
CA ALA A 23 -10.67 5.28 -1.29
C ALA A 23 -9.82 6.31 -2.04
N GLU A 24 -10.44 7.13 -2.90
CA GLU A 24 -9.76 8.20 -3.64
C GLU A 24 -9.15 9.23 -2.69
N HIS A 25 -9.91 9.70 -1.70
CA HIS A 25 -9.41 10.60 -0.67
C HIS A 25 -8.22 10.00 0.10
N TRP A 26 -8.30 8.73 0.49
CA TRP A 26 -7.18 8.06 1.16
C TRP A 26 -5.93 8.00 0.29
N VAL A 27 -6.06 7.67 -1.01
CA VAL A 27 -4.93 7.65 -1.95
C VAL A 27 -4.29 9.05 -2.05
N HIS A 28 -5.09 10.10 -2.22
CA HIS A 28 -4.58 11.47 -2.30
C HIS A 28 -3.79 11.88 -1.05
N GLU A 29 -4.29 11.57 0.15
CA GLU A 29 -3.59 11.89 1.39
C GLU A 29 -2.27 11.10 1.51
N ILE A 30 -2.25 9.84 1.11
CA ILE A 30 -1.02 9.02 1.09
C ILE A 30 0.00 9.58 0.08
N GLU A 31 -0.44 10.00 -1.11
CA GLU A 31 0.42 10.61 -2.12
C GLU A 31 1.01 11.96 -1.67
N ARG A 32 0.24 12.75 -0.92
CA ARG A 32 0.73 13.99 -0.30
C ARG A 32 1.87 13.69 0.68
N VAL A 33 1.71 12.67 1.53
CA VAL A 33 2.77 12.23 2.46
C VAL A 33 4.02 11.82 1.69
N PHE A 34 3.89 11.01 0.63
CA PHE A 34 5.01 10.60 -0.21
C PHE A 34 5.73 11.77 -0.87
N THR A 35 4.99 12.81 -1.27
CA THR A 35 5.55 14.03 -1.86
C THR A 35 6.39 14.78 -0.84
N ILE A 36 5.86 15.00 0.38
CA ILE A 36 6.55 15.71 1.47
C ILE A 36 7.87 15.02 1.82
N MET A 37 7.86 13.69 1.95
CA MET A 37 9.06 12.93 2.32
C MET A 37 9.98 12.57 1.15
N ARG A 38 9.64 12.99 -0.09
CA ARG A 38 10.33 12.64 -1.34
C ARG A 38 10.53 11.12 -1.49
N CYS A 39 9.45 10.36 -1.29
CA CYS A 39 9.49 8.90 -1.29
C CYS A 39 9.83 8.34 -2.68
N PRO A 40 10.86 7.47 -2.82
CA PRO A 40 11.14 6.72 -4.03
C PRO A 40 9.93 5.89 -4.46
N ALA A 41 9.70 5.79 -5.77
CA ALA A 41 8.56 5.04 -6.31
C ALA A 41 8.56 3.56 -5.88
N ALA A 42 9.74 2.95 -5.73
CA ALA A 42 9.90 1.56 -5.30
C ALA A 42 9.33 1.28 -3.90
N ASP A 43 9.32 2.27 -3.00
CA ASP A 43 8.87 2.09 -1.61
C ASP A 43 7.39 2.42 -1.41
N ARG A 44 6.78 3.18 -2.34
CA ARG A 44 5.43 3.75 -2.15
C ARG A 44 4.37 2.68 -1.94
N VAL A 45 4.40 1.62 -2.74
CA VAL A 45 3.40 0.54 -2.64
C VAL A 45 3.47 -0.17 -1.28
N VAL A 46 4.69 -0.47 -0.81
CA VAL A 46 4.89 -1.13 0.49
C VAL A 46 4.43 -0.25 1.65
N LEU A 47 4.75 1.04 1.60
CA LEU A 47 4.34 1.99 2.64
C LEU A 47 2.84 2.27 2.63
N ALA A 48 2.21 2.38 1.47
CA ALA A 48 0.75 2.53 1.35
C ALA A 48 0.03 1.28 1.86
N ALA A 49 0.50 0.09 1.47
CA ALA A 49 -0.03 -1.18 1.95
C ALA A 49 0.07 -1.33 3.47
N TYR A 50 1.12 -0.79 4.10
CA TYR A 50 1.27 -0.77 5.55
C TYR A 50 0.13 -0.02 6.26
N GLN A 51 -0.57 0.91 5.59
CA GLN A 51 -1.70 1.64 6.17
C GLN A 51 -3.07 1.03 5.91
N LEU A 52 -3.13 -0.08 5.17
CA LEU A 52 -4.35 -0.85 5.01
C LEU A 52 -4.71 -1.60 6.30
N ARG A 53 -5.99 -1.64 6.62
CA ARG A 53 -6.57 -2.35 7.77
C ARG A 53 -7.79 -3.15 7.29
N GLY A 54 -8.32 -4.01 8.15
CA GLY A 54 -9.59 -4.72 7.92
C GLY A 54 -9.69 -5.36 6.52
N PHE A 55 -10.83 -5.13 5.85
CA PHE A 55 -11.13 -5.69 4.53
C PHE A 55 -10.13 -5.29 3.45
N ALA A 56 -9.63 -4.05 3.47
CA ALA A 56 -8.65 -3.60 2.48
C ALA A 56 -7.31 -4.35 2.61
N LEU A 57 -6.88 -4.64 3.84
CA LEU A 57 -5.67 -5.43 4.08
C LEU A 57 -5.83 -6.88 3.61
N GLU A 58 -6.97 -7.50 3.90
CA GLU A 58 -7.27 -8.86 3.45
C GLU A 58 -7.32 -8.95 1.92
N TRP A 59 -7.98 -8.00 1.27
CA TRP A 59 -7.99 -7.89 -0.19
C TRP A 59 -6.57 -7.77 -0.77
N TRP A 60 -5.74 -6.89 -0.18
CA TRP A 60 -4.36 -6.70 -0.62
C TRP A 60 -3.53 -7.99 -0.52
N ARG A 61 -3.65 -8.73 0.60
CA ARG A 61 -2.98 -10.01 0.81
C ARG A 61 -3.38 -11.05 -0.25
N LEU A 62 -4.68 -11.20 -0.51
CA LEU A 62 -5.19 -12.10 -1.54
C LEU A 62 -4.71 -11.70 -2.94
N LYS A 63 -4.69 -10.39 -3.23
CA LYS A 63 -4.21 -9.87 -4.51
C LYS A 63 -2.72 -10.13 -4.70
N MET A 64 -1.89 -9.96 -3.66
CA MET A 64 -0.48 -10.32 -3.71
C MET A 64 -0.29 -11.82 -3.92
N GLN A 65 -1.00 -12.66 -3.17
CA GLN A 65 -0.91 -14.12 -3.34
C GLN A 65 -1.27 -14.53 -4.77
N THR A 66 -2.36 -14.03 -5.33
CA THR A 66 -2.77 -14.38 -6.71
C THR A 66 -1.84 -13.81 -7.79
N THR A 67 -1.28 -12.61 -7.58
CA THR A 67 -0.37 -11.96 -8.55
C THR A 67 1.03 -12.58 -8.54
N PHE A 68 1.47 -13.12 -7.39
CA PHE A 68 2.81 -13.70 -7.23
C PHE A 68 2.84 -15.23 -7.15
N ALA A 69 1.71 -15.92 -6.91
CA ALA A 69 1.62 -17.38 -6.97
C ALA A 69 1.80 -17.95 -8.39
N GLY A 70 1.60 -17.13 -9.43
CA GLY A 70 1.96 -17.48 -10.80
C GLY A 70 3.46 -17.38 -11.12
N ARG A 71 4.32 -17.09 -10.12
CA ARG A 71 5.77 -16.95 -10.27
C ARG A 71 6.55 -17.97 -9.44
N THR A 72 5.98 -19.15 -9.23
CA THR A 72 6.71 -20.33 -8.79
C THR A 72 6.78 -21.31 -9.95
N GLU A 73 8.01 -21.63 -10.36
CA GLU A 73 8.40 -22.65 -11.34
C GLU A 73 8.43 -22.24 -12.82
N GLU A 74 9.31 -21.31 -13.19
CA GLU A 74 10.11 -21.51 -14.41
C GLU A 74 11.59 -21.29 -14.10
N THR A 75 12.41 -22.25 -14.55
CA THR A 75 13.87 -22.38 -14.40
C THR A 75 14.34 -23.04 -13.10
N ILE A 76 14.60 -24.36 -13.14
CA ILE A 76 15.96 -24.90 -13.27
C ILE A 76 15.89 -26.37 -13.73
N THR A 77 16.54 -26.60 -14.87
CA THR A 77 16.89 -27.87 -15.57
C THR A 77 15.95 -28.31 -16.67
#